data_AF-A0A1G1FLY7-F1
#
_entry.id   AF-A0A1G1FLY7-F1
#
_cell.length_a   1.000
_cell.length_b   1.000
_cell.length_c   1.000
_cell.angle_alpha   90.00
_cell.angle_beta   90.00
_cell.angle_gamma   90.00
#
_symmetry.space_group_name_H-M   'P 1'
#
loop_
_entity.id
_entity.type
_entity.pdbx_description
1 polymer ?
#
loop_
_entity_poly.entity_id
_entity_poly.type
_entity_poly.pdbx_seq_one_letter_code
_entity_poly.pdbx_strand_id
1 'polypeptide(L)'
;MHSRQRQIPFDVEHCSPIALRNILLDPCTPADMLERIAHVYYDDDHIARDLIRCPNLTEATLVFLALTSSDEIKHFITSTRVVDVVMEEDAAAAAAEAAKEHKPKKKLNMSQIVNKMTPSQKIKLAQTGAKDARTLLIRESSKIIALAVIANPKLTVGEVEFFAKSTSLNEDVLRKIGSNAEWCRKPSVASALVNNPKTPVGISLGFVSRMTERDLALLERNRNIPEAVRASARSLVIKKKMGKG
;
A
#
# COMPACT_ATOMS: atom_id res chain seq x y z
N MET A 1 -50.35 18.74 -13.98
CA MET A 1 -50.73 17.46 -14.61
C MET A 1 -49.48 16.59 -14.69
N HIS A 2 -49.26 15.71 -13.70
CA HIS A 2 -48.12 14.79 -13.72
C HIS A 2 -48.63 13.43 -14.14
N SER A 3 -48.49 13.13 -15.43
CA SER A 3 -48.82 11.83 -16.01
C SER A 3 -47.94 10.77 -15.35
N ARG A 4 -48.51 10.02 -14.40
CA ARG A 4 -47.91 8.79 -13.89
C ARG A 4 -47.99 7.76 -15.01
N GLN A 5 -46.99 7.76 -15.89
CA GLN A 5 -46.78 6.62 -16.78
C GLN A 5 -46.59 5.40 -15.89
N ARG A 6 -47.59 4.50 -15.91
CA ARG A 6 -47.47 3.20 -15.26
C ARG A 6 -46.35 2.47 -15.98
N GLN A 7 -45.15 2.45 -15.38
CA GLN A 7 -44.04 1.64 -15.90
C GLN A 7 -44.53 0.19 -15.92
N ILE A 8 -44.69 -0.36 -17.12
CA ILE A 8 -44.95 -1.78 -17.30
C ILE A 8 -43.74 -2.51 -16.69
N PRO A 9 -43.94 -3.51 -15.81
CA PRO A 9 -42.83 -4.27 -15.26
C PRO A 9 -42.00 -4.85 -16.41
N PHE A 10 -40.72 -4.51 -16.46
CA PHE A 10 -39.81 -5.08 -17.45
C PHE A 10 -39.69 -6.58 -17.18
N ASP A 11 -40.12 -7.38 -18.16
CA ASP A 11 -40.01 -8.84 -18.11
C ASP A 11 -38.58 -9.25 -18.46
N VAL A 12 -37.81 -9.47 -17.40
CA VAL A 12 -36.40 -9.86 -17.49
C VAL A 12 -36.26 -11.28 -18.04
N GLU A 13 -37.23 -12.18 -17.77
CA GLU A 13 -37.14 -13.60 -18.11
C GLU A 13 -37.25 -13.86 -19.61
N HIS A 14 -38.03 -13.02 -20.32
CA HIS A 14 -38.25 -13.13 -21.76
C HIS A 14 -37.47 -12.08 -22.58
N CYS A 15 -36.46 -11.45 -21.97
CA CYS A 15 -35.65 -10.45 -22.64
C CYS A 15 -34.71 -11.09 -23.68
N SER A 16 -34.67 -10.53 -24.90
CA SER A 16 -33.70 -11.01 -25.90
C SER A 16 -32.25 -10.73 -25.43
N PRO A 17 -31.28 -11.62 -25.72
CA PRO A 17 -29.89 -11.42 -25.32
C PRO A 17 -29.27 -10.09 -25.80
N ILE A 18 -29.72 -9.60 -26.96
CA ILE A 18 -29.29 -8.32 -27.53
C ILE A 18 -29.83 -7.15 -26.69
N ALA A 19 -31.11 -7.20 -26.30
CA ALA A 19 -31.71 -6.19 -25.45
C ALA A 19 -31.05 -6.19 -24.05
N LEU A 20 -30.79 -7.38 -23.49
CA LEU A 20 -30.10 -7.52 -22.21
C LEU A 20 -28.69 -6.91 -22.26
N ARG A 21 -27.91 -7.19 -23.33
CA ARG A 21 -26.60 -6.58 -23.52
C ARG A 21 -26.67 -5.05 -23.67
N ASN A 22 -27.65 -4.52 -24.39
CA ASN A 22 -27.82 -3.08 -24.53
C ASN A 22 -28.15 -2.40 -23.19
N ILE A 23 -28.95 -3.06 -22.34
CA ILE A 23 -29.28 -2.58 -20.99
C ILE A 23 -28.03 -2.60 -20.08
N LEU A 24 -27.20 -3.65 -20.15
CA LEU A 24 -25.96 -3.73 -19.36
C LEU A 24 -24.88 -2.74 -19.81
N LEU A 25 -24.86 -2.39 -21.10
CA LEU A 25 -23.95 -1.38 -21.65
C LEU A 25 -24.39 0.06 -21.36
N ASP A 26 -25.65 0.28 -20.97
CA ASP A 26 -26.15 1.61 -20.64
C ASP A 26 -25.71 2.01 -19.22
N PRO A 27 -24.88 3.06 -19.06
CA PRO A 27 -24.42 3.53 -17.76
C PRO A 27 -25.54 4.13 -16.89
N CYS A 28 -26.70 4.44 -17.47
CA CYS A 28 -27.87 5.00 -16.77
C CYS A 28 -28.86 3.94 -16.28
N THR A 29 -28.59 2.65 -16.47
CA THR A 29 -29.48 1.58 -16.02
C THR A 29 -29.67 1.63 -14.49
N PRO A 30 -30.93 1.61 -14.00
CA PRO A 30 -31.21 1.71 -12.57
C PRO A 30 -30.83 0.43 -11.81
N ALA A 31 -30.44 0.60 -10.54
CA ALA A 31 -29.99 -0.49 -9.66
C ALA A 31 -31.01 -1.64 -9.55
N ASP A 32 -32.30 -1.32 -9.36
CA ASP A 32 -33.38 -2.30 -9.22
C ASP A 32 -33.51 -3.21 -10.45
N MET A 33 -33.18 -2.69 -11.63
CA MET A 33 -33.21 -3.46 -12.88
C MET A 33 -32.01 -4.41 -12.95
N LEU A 34 -30.81 -3.94 -12.55
CA LEU A 34 -29.61 -4.78 -12.48
C LEU A 34 -29.76 -5.91 -11.46
N GLU A 35 -30.39 -5.65 -10.31
CA GLU A 35 -30.67 -6.64 -9.27
C GLU A 35 -31.62 -7.73 -9.78
N ARG A 36 -32.69 -7.35 -10.49
CA ARG A 36 -33.59 -8.34 -11.13
C ARG A 36 -32.88 -9.18 -12.18
N ILE A 37 -32.03 -8.57 -13.00
CA ILE A 37 -31.21 -9.30 -13.98
C ILE A 37 -30.28 -10.30 -13.28
N ALA A 38 -29.64 -9.88 -12.18
CA ALA A 38 -28.77 -10.76 -11.40
C ALA A 38 -29.54 -11.96 -10.80
N HIS A 39 -30.77 -11.75 -10.31
CA HIS A 39 -31.59 -12.84 -9.75
C HIS A 39 -32.11 -13.82 -10.79
N VAL A 40 -32.38 -13.38 -12.02
CA VAL A 40 -32.87 -14.26 -13.09
C VAL A 40 -31.72 -15.01 -13.76
N TYR A 41 -30.56 -14.35 -13.94
CA TYR A 41 -29.42 -14.88 -14.69
C TYR A 41 -28.20 -15.17 -13.81
N TYR A 42 -28.40 -15.58 -12.55
CA TYR A 42 -27.31 -15.84 -11.60
C TYR A 42 -26.39 -17.00 -12.04
N ASP A 43 -26.92 -17.91 -12.85
CA ASP A 43 -26.23 -19.07 -13.42
C ASP A 43 -25.41 -18.74 -14.68
N ASP A 44 -25.60 -17.56 -15.29
CA ASP A 44 -24.86 -17.17 -16.50
C ASP A 44 -23.64 -16.29 -16.18
N ASP A 45 -22.47 -16.91 -16.24
CA ASP A 45 -21.18 -16.27 -15.98
C ASP A 45 -20.84 -15.13 -16.96
N HIS A 46 -21.41 -15.08 -18.17
CA HIS A 46 -21.17 -13.96 -19.08
C HIS A 46 -21.96 -12.73 -18.63
N ILE A 47 -23.23 -12.92 -18.27
CA ILE A 47 -24.10 -11.87 -17.76
C ILE A 47 -23.58 -11.35 -16.42
N ALA A 48 -23.15 -12.24 -15.53
CA ALA A 48 -22.54 -11.86 -14.25
C ALA A 48 -21.29 -10.97 -14.43
N ARG A 49 -20.41 -11.29 -15.39
CA ARG A 49 -19.23 -10.45 -15.68
C ARG A 49 -19.61 -9.07 -16.18
N ASP A 50 -20.61 -8.97 -17.06
CA ASP A 50 -21.06 -7.69 -17.58
C ASP A 50 -21.78 -6.86 -16.51
N LEU A 51 -22.59 -7.49 -15.63
CA LEU A 51 -23.18 -6.86 -14.46
C LEU A 51 -22.12 -6.25 -13.52
N ILE A 52 -21.05 -6.98 -13.23
CA ILE A 52 -19.96 -6.52 -12.34
C ILE A 52 -19.27 -5.26 -12.87
N ARG A 53 -19.29 -5.04 -14.19
CA ARG A 53 -18.73 -3.84 -14.82
C ARG A 53 -19.65 -2.62 -14.71
N CYS A 54 -20.93 -2.81 -14.44
CA CYS A 54 -21.88 -1.71 -14.35
C CYS A 54 -21.59 -0.84 -13.10
N PRO A 55 -21.52 0.50 -13.25
CA PRO A 55 -21.18 1.41 -12.14
C PRO A 55 -22.29 1.51 -11.10
N ASN A 56 -23.55 1.33 -11.48
CA ASN A 56 -24.73 1.47 -10.61
C ASN A 56 -25.12 0.17 -9.89
N LEU A 57 -24.29 -0.88 -9.97
CA LEU A 57 -24.59 -2.16 -9.32
C LEU A 57 -24.36 -2.06 -7.81
N THR A 58 -25.40 -2.36 -7.04
CA THR A 58 -25.45 -2.31 -5.57
C THR A 58 -24.54 -3.34 -4.92
N GLU A 59 -24.10 -3.05 -3.69
CA GLU A 59 -23.24 -3.93 -2.91
C GLU A 59 -23.96 -5.22 -2.51
N ALA A 60 -25.27 -5.16 -2.24
CA ALA A 60 -26.09 -6.34 -1.98
C ALA A 60 -26.07 -7.34 -3.16
N THR A 61 -26.26 -6.85 -4.39
CA THR A 61 -26.22 -7.68 -5.60
C THR A 61 -24.83 -8.25 -5.87
N LEU A 62 -23.78 -7.51 -5.54
CA LEU A 62 -22.40 -8.03 -5.60
C LEU A 62 -22.17 -9.19 -4.64
N VAL A 63 -22.64 -9.06 -3.40
CA VAL A 63 -22.54 -10.12 -2.39
C VAL A 63 -23.33 -11.34 -2.86
N PHE A 64 -24.55 -11.14 -3.38
CA PHE A 64 -25.34 -12.21 -3.98
C PHE A 64 -24.56 -12.97 -5.07
N LEU A 65 -24.03 -12.26 -6.08
CA LEU A 65 -23.23 -12.88 -7.14
C LEU A 65 -21.96 -13.58 -6.61
N ALA A 66 -21.31 -13.03 -5.59
CA ALA A 66 -20.15 -13.66 -4.97
C ALA A 66 -20.50 -14.97 -4.23
N LEU A 67 -21.73 -15.09 -3.70
CA LEU A 67 -22.20 -16.26 -2.98
C LEU A 67 -22.83 -17.32 -3.91
N THR A 68 -23.49 -16.91 -4.98
CA THR A 68 -24.25 -17.80 -5.87
C THR A 68 -23.51 -18.21 -7.14
N SER A 69 -22.61 -17.38 -7.66
CA SER A 69 -21.94 -17.64 -8.95
C SER A 69 -20.64 -18.43 -8.80
N SER A 70 -20.06 -18.80 -9.95
CA SER A 70 -18.86 -19.64 -10.04
C SER A 70 -17.61 -18.99 -9.43
N ASP A 71 -16.59 -19.80 -9.13
CA ASP A 71 -15.31 -19.32 -8.60
C ASP A 71 -14.57 -18.38 -9.59
N GLU A 72 -14.87 -18.49 -10.90
CA GLU A 72 -14.37 -17.57 -11.91
C GLU A 72 -14.94 -16.17 -11.73
N ILE A 73 -16.23 -16.06 -11.39
CA ILE A 73 -16.89 -14.79 -11.08
C ILE A 73 -16.34 -14.19 -9.79
N LYS A 74 -16.12 -15.00 -8.74
CA LYS A 74 -15.49 -14.53 -7.50
C LYS A 74 -14.11 -13.92 -7.79
N HIS A 75 -13.29 -14.60 -8.59
CA HIS A 75 -11.99 -14.06 -9.02
C HIS A 75 -12.17 -12.79 -9.86
N PHE A 76 -13.16 -12.75 -10.76
CA PHE A 76 -13.43 -11.57 -11.59
C PHE A 76 -13.88 -10.36 -10.76
N ILE A 77 -14.68 -10.55 -9.72
CA ILE A 77 -15.07 -9.50 -8.75
C ILE A 77 -13.81 -8.93 -8.09
N THR A 78 -12.95 -9.80 -7.53
CA THR A 78 -11.70 -9.35 -6.88
C THR A 78 -10.75 -8.62 -7.84
N SER A 79 -10.79 -8.97 -9.13
CA SER A 79 -9.98 -8.36 -10.18
C SER A 79 -10.54 -7.02 -10.67
N THR A 80 -11.87 -6.84 -10.67
CA THR A 80 -12.54 -5.72 -11.35
C THR A 80 -13.02 -4.65 -10.37
N ARG A 81 -13.48 -5.05 -9.19
CA ARG A 81 -13.98 -4.14 -8.15
C ARG A 81 -13.08 -4.24 -6.94
N VAL A 82 -12.28 -3.21 -6.72
CA VAL A 82 -11.46 -3.05 -5.51
C VAL A 82 -12.38 -2.65 -4.35
N VAL A 83 -13.25 -3.57 -3.94
CA VAL A 83 -14.03 -3.48 -2.71
C VAL A 83 -13.62 -4.68 -1.89
N ASP A 84 -12.95 -4.42 -0.77
CA ASP A 84 -12.64 -5.41 0.27
C ASP A 84 -13.99 -5.96 0.78
N VAL A 85 -14.52 -7.03 0.16
CA VAL A 85 -15.65 -7.77 0.74
C VAL A 85 -15.08 -8.55 1.92
N VAL A 86 -15.15 -7.89 3.07
CA VAL A 86 -14.92 -8.49 4.37
C VAL A 86 -16.03 -9.53 4.58
N MET A 87 -15.69 -10.80 4.41
CA MET A 87 -16.44 -11.89 5.02
C MET A 87 -15.57 -12.41 6.18
N GLU A 88 -15.81 -11.84 7.36
CA GLU A 88 -15.47 -12.46 8.64
C GLU A 88 -16.68 -13.30 9.07
N GLU A 89 -16.49 -14.62 9.07
CA GLU A 89 -17.19 -15.74 9.75
C GLU A 89 -16.89 -16.98 8.86
N ASP A 90 -16.17 -18.03 9.23
CA ASP A 90 -15.83 -18.58 10.53
C ASP A 90 -14.55 -19.44 10.44
N ALA A 91 -13.76 -19.42 11.49
CA ALA A 91 -12.60 -20.28 11.68
C ALA A 91 -13.02 -21.61 12.31
N ALA A 92 -13.42 -22.63 11.54
CA ALA A 92 -13.31 -24.07 11.89
C ALA A 92 -14.04 -24.98 10.88
N ALA A 93 -13.38 -25.37 9.79
CA ALA A 93 -13.71 -26.59 9.05
C ALA A 93 -12.50 -27.04 8.24
N ALA A 94 -11.50 -27.57 8.94
CA ALA A 94 -10.46 -28.37 8.32
C ALA A 94 -11.03 -29.74 7.90
N ALA A 95 -10.59 -30.20 6.73
CA ALA A 95 -10.53 -31.59 6.28
C ALA A 95 -11.85 -32.29 5.89
N ALA A 96 -12.15 -32.32 4.59
CA ALA A 96 -12.12 -33.54 3.77
C ALA A 96 -12.72 -33.28 2.38
N GLU A 97 -12.16 -33.93 1.35
CA GLU A 97 -12.76 -34.16 0.02
C GLU A 97 -12.79 -32.98 -0.97
N ALA A 98 -11.68 -32.80 -1.70
CA ALA A 98 -11.70 -32.72 -3.17
C ALA A 98 -10.26 -32.70 -3.72
N ALA A 99 -9.58 -33.84 -3.60
CA ALA A 99 -8.40 -34.13 -4.39
C ALA A 99 -8.82 -34.40 -5.84
N LYS A 100 -8.62 -33.43 -6.73
CA LYS A 100 -8.28 -33.66 -8.14
C LYS A 100 -7.43 -32.48 -8.64
N GLU A 101 -6.15 -32.80 -8.89
CA GLU A 101 -5.07 -31.95 -9.43
C GLU A 101 -4.89 -30.55 -8.82
N HIS A 102 -4.15 -30.47 -7.71
CA HIS A 102 -3.52 -29.23 -7.28
C HIS A 102 -1.99 -29.40 -7.32
N LYS A 103 -1.35 -28.81 -8.34
CA LYS A 103 0.07 -28.47 -8.28
C LYS A 103 0.31 -27.73 -6.96
N PRO A 104 1.35 -28.06 -6.16
CA PRO A 104 1.59 -27.37 -4.91
C PRO A 104 1.87 -25.90 -5.21
N LYS A 105 0.92 -25.01 -4.89
CA LYS A 105 1.14 -23.56 -4.90
C LYS A 105 2.22 -23.29 -3.85
N LYS A 106 3.48 -23.22 -4.30
CA LYS A 106 4.62 -22.74 -3.50
C LYS A 106 4.17 -21.45 -2.83
N LYS A 107 4.15 -21.41 -1.49
CA LYS A 107 3.92 -20.17 -0.72
C LYS A 107 4.91 -19.13 -1.26
N LEU A 108 4.42 -18.14 -2.00
CA LEU A 108 5.27 -17.14 -2.60
C LEU A 108 5.91 -16.33 -1.47
N ASN A 109 7.23 -16.13 -1.56
CA ASN A 109 7.95 -15.30 -0.60
C ASN A 109 7.45 -13.84 -0.71
N MET A 110 7.48 -13.06 0.37
CA MET A 110 6.97 -11.67 0.39
C MET A 110 7.58 -10.82 -0.74
N SER A 111 8.85 -11.04 -1.07
CA SER A 111 9.53 -10.43 -2.21
C SER A 111 8.88 -10.77 -3.56
N GLN A 112 8.50 -12.03 -3.76
CA GLN A 112 7.83 -12.49 -4.97
C GLN A 112 6.41 -11.92 -5.09
N ILE A 113 5.71 -11.75 -3.96
CA ILE A 113 4.39 -11.14 -3.91
C ILE A 113 4.50 -9.67 -4.32
N VAL A 114 5.39 -8.92 -3.69
CA VAL A 114 5.61 -7.49 -4.01
C VAL A 114 6.02 -7.31 -5.46
N ASN A 115 6.85 -8.19 -6.03
CA ASN A 115 7.26 -8.08 -7.43
C ASN A 115 6.11 -8.25 -8.44
N LYS A 116 5.04 -8.95 -8.07
CA LYS A 116 3.85 -9.13 -8.92
C LYS A 116 2.81 -8.02 -8.75
N MET A 117 2.94 -7.17 -7.74
CA MET A 117 1.98 -6.11 -7.45
C MET A 117 2.17 -4.90 -8.37
N THR A 118 1.06 -4.22 -8.66
CA THR A 118 1.07 -2.93 -9.34
C THR A 118 1.64 -1.84 -8.41
N PRO A 119 2.13 -0.70 -8.95
CA PRO A 119 2.62 0.40 -8.12
C PRO A 119 1.59 0.89 -7.08
N SER A 120 0.31 0.97 -7.45
CA SER A 120 -0.77 1.37 -6.54
C SER A 120 -0.98 0.38 -5.40
N GLN A 121 -0.92 -0.93 -5.68
CA GLN A 121 -1.00 -1.97 -4.66
C GLN A 121 0.20 -1.91 -3.71
N LYS A 122 1.41 -1.67 -4.24
CA LYS A 122 2.61 -1.47 -3.43
C LYS A 122 2.49 -0.26 -2.50
N ILE A 123 1.87 0.83 -2.95
CA ILE A 123 1.61 2.02 -2.11
C ILE A 123 0.62 1.67 -0.99
N LYS A 124 -0.50 1.01 -1.30
CA LYS A 124 -1.47 0.57 -0.27
C LYS A 124 -0.79 -0.34 0.75
N LEU A 125 0.00 -1.32 0.28
CA LEU A 125 0.75 -2.23 1.13
C LEU A 125 1.84 -1.52 1.97
N ALA A 126 2.48 -0.47 1.43
CA ALA A 126 3.44 0.33 2.19
C ALA A 126 2.80 1.05 3.39
N GLN A 127 1.55 1.50 3.23
CA GLN A 127 0.81 2.25 4.25
C GLN A 127 0.12 1.36 5.29
N THR A 128 -0.35 0.17 4.91
CA THR A 128 -1.10 -0.72 5.82
C THR A 128 -0.31 -1.95 6.26
N GLY A 129 0.74 -2.31 5.53
CA GLY A 129 1.47 -3.55 5.70
C GLY A 129 2.30 -3.65 6.98
N ALA A 130 2.64 -4.88 7.34
CA ALA A 130 3.48 -5.23 8.47
C ALA A 130 4.95 -4.85 8.24
N LYS A 131 5.77 -5.02 9.29
CA LYS A 131 7.21 -4.68 9.32
C LYS A 131 7.99 -5.25 8.13
N ASP A 132 7.69 -6.49 7.72
CA ASP A 132 8.41 -7.16 6.63
C ASP A 132 8.15 -6.49 5.29
N ALA A 133 6.89 -6.14 5.01
CA ALA A 133 6.50 -5.41 3.80
C ALA A 133 7.17 -4.02 3.77
N ARG A 134 7.17 -3.29 4.89
CA ARG A 134 7.85 -1.97 4.98
C ARG A 134 9.35 -2.06 4.74
N THR A 135 10.00 -3.05 5.35
CA THR A 135 11.45 -3.27 5.21
C THR A 135 11.84 -3.60 3.77
N LEU A 136 10.96 -4.29 3.04
CA LEU A 136 11.17 -4.56 1.63
C LEU A 136 10.90 -3.32 0.75
N LEU A 137 9.74 -2.70 0.92
CA LEU A 137 9.25 -1.59 0.07
C LEU A 137 10.05 -0.29 0.23
N ILE A 138 10.73 -0.08 1.36
CA ILE A 138 11.55 1.12 1.57
C ILE A 138 12.74 1.22 0.59
N ARG A 139 13.21 0.08 0.09
CA ARG A 139 14.34 -0.01 -0.86
C ARG A 139 13.89 0.04 -2.32
N GLU A 140 12.61 0.26 -2.56
CA GLU A 140 12.07 0.26 -3.91
C GLU A 140 12.62 1.43 -4.72
N SER A 141 12.82 1.21 -6.03
CA SER A 141 13.34 2.23 -6.94
C SER A 141 12.42 3.45 -7.06
N SER A 142 11.10 3.24 -6.94
CA SER A 142 10.12 4.32 -6.95
C SER A 142 10.12 5.10 -5.65
N LYS A 143 10.49 6.38 -5.73
CA LYS A 143 10.46 7.32 -4.59
C LYS A 143 9.08 7.41 -3.94
N ILE A 144 8.00 7.28 -4.73
CA ILE A 144 6.62 7.41 -4.22
C ILE A 144 6.32 6.27 -3.25
N ILE A 145 6.75 5.05 -3.57
CA ILE A 145 6.55 3.86 -2.72
C ILE A 145 7.38 3.98 -1.46
N ALA A 146 8.65 4.36 -1.57
CA ALA A 146 9.53 4.52 -0.41
C ALA A 146 9.02 5.62 0.56
N LEU A 147 8.52 6.74 0.02
CA LEU A 147 7.90 7.79 0.84
C LEU A 147 6.59 7.34 1.48
N ALA A 148 5.80 6.50 0.80
CA ALA A 148 4.58 5.91 1.37
C ALA A 148 4.89 5.02 2.58
N VAL A 149 6.02 4.31 2.58
CA VAL A 149 6.47 3.55 3.76
C VAL A 149 6.71 4.48 4.94
N ILE A 150 7.40 5.61 4.74
CA ILE A 150 7.66 6.59 5.82
C ILE A 150 6.37 7.21 6.36
N ALA A 151 5.33 7.31 5.54
CA ALA A 151 4.01 7.81 5.95
C ALA A 151 3.16 6.79 6.73
N ASN A 152 3.64 5.56 6.92
CA ASN A 152 2.90 4.52 7.64
C ASN A 152 2.75 4.87 9.14
N PRO A 153 1.53 4.86 9.71
CA PRO A 153 1.31 5.22 11.11
C PRO A 153 1.88 4.21 12.12
N LYS A 154 2.12 2.96 11.70
CA LYS A 154 2.65 1.87 12.54
C LYS A 154 4.18 1.80 12.54
N LEU A 155 4.85 2.83 12.03
CA LEU A 155 6.30 2.84 11.86
C LEU A 155 6.99 3.16 13.19
N THR A 156 7.87 2.26 13.61
CA THR A 156 8.54 2.36 14.92
C THR A 156 9.85 3.14 14.83
N VAL A 157 10.29 3.76 15.94
CA VAL A 157 11.57 4.49 15.99
C VAL A 157 12.76 3.60 15.62
N GLY A 158 12.75 2.32 16.00
CA GLY A 158 13.80 1.38 15.63
C GLY A 158 13.88 1.11 14.13
N GLU A 159 12.74 1.08 13.43
CA GLU A 159 12.70 1.00 11.97
C GLU A 159 13.23 2.29 11.34
N VAL A 160 12.84 3.46 11.86
CA VAL A 160 13.36 4.76 11.37
C VAL A 160 14.89 4.81 11.48
N GLU A 161 15.44 4.39 12.63
CA GLU A 161 16.89 4.34 12.84
C GLU A 161 17.56 3.40 11.83
N PHE A 162 16.97 2.22 11.60
CA PHE A 162 17.48 1.26 10.60
C PHE A 162 17.47 1.86 9.19
N PHE A 163 16.40 2.56 8.81
CA PHE A 163 16.31 3.25 7.53
C PHE A 163 17.33 4.39 7.42
N ALA A 164 17.47 5.21 8.46
CA ALA A 164 18.44 6.31 8.50
C ALA A 164 19.90 5.85 8.32
N LYS A 165 20.25 4.64 8.78
CA LYS A 165 21.59 4.05 8.57
C LYS A 165 21.81 3.50 7.16
N SER A 166 20.75 3.26 6.40
CA SER A 166 20.84 2.57 5.12
C SER A 166 21.30 3.50 3.99
N THR A 167 22.38 3.12 3.32
CA THR A 167 22.93 3.83 2.15
C THR A 167 22.22 3.48 0.84
N SER A 168 21.35 2.46 0.85
CA SER A 168 20.57 2.07 -0.34
C SER A 168 19.38 2.98 -0.58
N LEU A 169 18.96 3.76 0.41
CA LEU A 169 17.76 4.59 0.32
C LEU A 169 17.97 5.84 -0.53
N ASN A 170 16.85 6.41 -0.97
CA ASN A 170 16.81 7.67 -1.71
C ASN A 170 16.98 8.86 -0.75
N GLU A 171 17.61 9.93 -1.21
CA GLU A 171 17.82 11.17 -0.45
C GLU A 171 16.50 11.76 0.05
N ASP A 172 15.43 11.70 -0.75
CA ASP A 172 14.10 12.21 -0.37
C ASP A 172 13.52 11.52 0.88
N VAL A 173 13.80 10.23 1.05
CA VAL A 173 13.38 9.45 2.23
C VAL A 173 14.12 9.96 3.46
N LEU A 174 15.44 10.13 3.37
CA LEU A 174 16.26 10.66 4.45
C LEU A 174 15.87 12.10 4.80
N ARG A 175 15.51 12.90 3.79
CA ARG A 175 14.96 14.24 3.98
C ARG A 175 13.66 14.21 4.79
N LYS A 176 12.72 13.33 4.42
CA LYS A 176 11.45 13.19 5.13
C LYS A 176 11.64 12.75 6.58
N ILE A 177 12.59 11.84 6.84
CA ILE A 177 12.95 11.43 8.20
C ILE A 177 13.54 12.62 8.97
N GLY A 178 14.49 13.36 8.37
CA GLY A 178 15.15 14.51 8.99
C GLY A 178 14.24 15.70 9.27
N SER A 179 13.12 15.83 8.55
CA SER A 179 12.10 16.85 8.81
C SER A 179 11.16 16.50 9.98
N ASN A 180 11.14 15.24 10.44
CA ASN A 180 10.27 14.83 11.53
C ASN A 180 10.93 15.10 12.90
N ALA A 181 10.43 16.10 13.61
CA ALA A 181 10.97 16.52 14.90
C ALA A 181 10.91 15.42 15.98
N GLU A 182 9.86 14.60 15.99
CA GLU A 182 9.66 13.53 16.97
C GLU A 182 10.75 12.46 16.85
N TRP A 183 11.08 12.07 15.62
CA TRP A 183 12.16 11.12 15.36
C TRP A 183 13.54 11.75 15.61
N CYS A 184 13.73 12.99 15.16
CA CYS A 184 15.02 13.69 15.28
C CYS A 184 15.37 14.10 16.72
N ARG A 185 14.40 14.11 17.64
CA ARG A 185 14.66 14.28 19.08
C ARG A 185 15.43 13.09 19.67
N LYS A 186 15.32 11.90 19.05
CA LYS A 186 16.06 10.70 19.49
C LYS A 186 17.51 10.79 19.02
N PRO A 187 18.51 10.76 19.94
CA PRO A 187 19.92 10.86 19.57
C PRO A 187 20.39 9.75 18.60
N SER A 188 19.81 8.55 18.70
CA SER A 188 20.17 7.42 17.83
C SER A 188 19.81 7.67 16.36
N VAL A 189 18.63 8.23 16.09
CA VAL A 189 18.19 8.60 14.74
C VAL A 189 19.02 9.76 14.20
N ALA A 190 19.25 10.79 15.02
CA ALA A 190 20.07 11.94 14.61
C ALA A 190 21.51 11.51 14.25
N SER A 191 22.13 10.68 15.08
CA SER A 191 23.46 10.13 14.82
C SER A 191 23.50 9.25 13.56
N ALA A 192 22.46 8.42 13.35
CA ALA A 192 22.32 7.61 12.14
C ALA A 192 22.24 8.47 10.87
N LEU A 193 21.45 9.54 10.88
CA LEU A 193 21.32 10.47 9.74
C LEU A 193 22.64 11.17 9.43
N VAL A 194 23.34 11.68 10.45
CA VAL A 194 24.61 12.41 10.24
C VAL A 194 25.72 11.49 9.70
N ASN A 195 25.74 10.22 10.10
CA ASN A 195 26.71 9.24 9.63
C ASN A 195 26.43 8.69 8.22
N ASN A 196 25.26 8.98 7.64
CA ASN A 196 24.89 8.46 6.33
C ASN A 196 25.35 9.41 5.20
N PRO A 197 26.15 8.94 4.21
CA PRO A 197 26.61 9.74 3.07
C PRO A 197 25.49 10.38 2.24
N LYS A 198 24.33 9.72 2.17
CA LYS A 198 23.20 10.16 1.34
C LYS A 198 22.29 11.17 2.04
N THR A 199 22.50 11.45 3.32
CA THR A 199 21.72 12.46 4.00
C THR A 199 22.08 13.84 3.45
N PRO A 200 21.10 14.68 3.08
CA PRO A 200 21.36 16.03 2.61
C PRO A 200 22.21 16.81 3.62
N VAL A 201 23.26 17.46 3.16
CA VAL A 201 24.24 18.17 4.01
C VAL A 201 23.56 19.16 4.95
N GLY A 202 22.55 19.91 4.48
CA GLY A 202 21.82 20.88 5.29
C GLY A 202 21.11 20.26 6.50
N ILE A 203 20.60 19.03 6.36
CA ILE A 203 19.97 18.30 7.47
C ILE A 203 21.04 17.81 8.44
N SER A 204 22.10 17.19 7.92
CA SER A 204 23.20 16.68 8.74
C SER A 204 23.82 17.77 9.61
N LEU A 205 24.12 18.95 9.04
CA LEU A 205 24.71 20.08 9.76
C LEU A 205 23.84 20.57 10.92
N GLY A 206 22.50 20.53 10.78
CA GLY A 206 21.57 20.88 11.85
C GLY A 206 21.66 19.98 13.08
N PHE A 207 22.12 18.73 12.91
CA PHE A 207 22.25 17.76 13.98
C PHE A 207 23.66 17.68 14.57
N VAL A 208 24.71 18.03 13.82
CA VAL A 208 26.11 17.97 14.28
C VAL A 208 26.30 18.78 15.58
N SER A 209 25.67 19.95 15.70
CA SER A 209 25.79 20.81 16.91
C SER A 209 25.26 20.14 18.19
N ARG A 210 24.36 19.16 18.06
CA ARG A 210 23.74 18.43 19.18
C ARG A 210 24.49 17.15 19.56
N MET A 211 25.54 16.79 18.81
CA MET A 211 26.31 15.55 19.03
C MET A 211 27.24 15.64 20.24
N THR A 212 27.51 14.48 20.85
CA THR A 212 28.45 14.37 21.96
C THR A 212 29.88 14.59 21.48
N GLU A 213 30.81 14.90 22.41
CA GLU A 213 32.23 15.07 22.07
C GLU A 213 32.83 13.80 21.43
N ARG A 214 32.42 12.63 21.93
CA ARG A 214 32.82 11.34 21.38
C ARG A 214 32.34 11.17 19.95
N ASP A 215 31.06 11.47 19.68
CA ASP A 215 30.48 11.33 18.34
C ASP A 215 31.10 12.32 17.35
N LEU A 216 31.36 13.56 17.78
CA LEU A 216 32.04 14.55 16.96
C LEU A 216 33.44 14.12 16.55
N ALA A 217 34.21 13.51 17.47
CA ALA A 217 35.54 12.97 17.17
C ALA A 217 35.48 11.77 16.20
N LEU A 218 34.42 10.96 16.28
CA LEU A 218 34.19 9.86 15.33
C LEU A 218 33.80 10.40 13.94
N LEU A 219 32.93 11.41 13.89
CA LEU A 219 32.52 12.07 12.65
C LEU A 219 33.70 12.74 11.95
N GLU A 220 34.58 13.43 12.69
CA GLU A 220 35.81 14.03 12.15
C GLU A 220 36.68 13.01 11.40
N ARG A 221 36.75 11.77 11.89
CA ARG A 221 37.60 10.72 11.31
C ARG A 221 36.91 9.93 10.20
N ASN A 222 35.59 10.06 10.06
CA ASN A 222 34.80 9.29 9.13
C ASN A 222 34.95 9.85 7.70
N ARG A 223 35.54 9.06 6.79
CA ARG A 223 35.72 9.42 5.37
C ARG A 223 34.48 9.19 4.52
N ASN A 224 33.48 8.47 5.05
CA ASN A 224 32.25 8.14 4.33
C ASN A 224 31.21 9.27 4.37
N ILE A 225 31.43 10.35 5.12
CA ILE A 225 30.51 11.48 5.22
C ILE A 225 31.00 12.70 4.41
N PRO A 226 30.10 13.60 3.99
CA PRO A 226 30.47 14.82 3.26
C PRO A 226 31.49 15.69 4.01
N GLU A 227 32.43 16.29 3.28
CA GLU A 227 33.51 17.12 3.86
C GLU A 227 32.96 18.27 4.72
N ALA A 228 31.88 18.91 4.30
CA ALA A 228 31.25 20.00 5.04
C ALA A 228 30.81 19.58 6.45
N VAL A 229 30.25 18.37 6.59
CA VAL A 229 29.84 17.80 7.89
C VAL A 229 31.07 17.50 8.74
N ARG A 230 32.12 16.95 8.13
CA ARG A 230 33.39 16.63 8.79
C ARG A 230 34.10 17.89 9.29
N ALA A 231 34.16 18.93 8.47
CA ALA A 231 34.73 20.23 8.83
C ALA A 231 33.97 20.89 9.99
N SER A 232 32.63 20.88 9.95
CA SER A 232 31.80 21.37 11.06
C SER A 232 32.07 20.61 12.36
N ALA A 233 32.18 19.28 12.30
CA ALA A 233 32.52 18.46 13.45
C ALA A 233 33.91 18.83 14.02
N ARG A 234 34.94 18.97 13.16
CA ARG A 234 36.29 19.41 13.56
C ARG A 234 36.27 20.75 14.30
N SER A 235 35.61 21.76 13.74
CA SER A 235 35.50 23.09 14.35
C SER A 235 34.86 23.02 15.74
N LEU A 236 33.82 22.19 15.92
CA LEU A 236 33.16 22.03 17.22
C LEU A 236 34.01 21.27 18.24
N VAL A 237 34.78 20.27 17.81
CA VAL A 237 35.74 19.57 18.70
C VAL A 237 36.79 20.55 19.22
N ILE A 238 37.37 21.37 18.34
CA ILE A 238 38.37 22.38 18.73
C ILE A 238 37.75 23.38 19.73
N LYS A 239 36.57 23.92 19.41
CA LYS A 239 35.86 24.86 20.26
C LYS A 239 35.58 24.29 21.66
N LYS A 240 35.13 23.04 21.75
CA LYS A 240 34.87 22.38 23.05
C LYS A 240 36.15 22.10 23.85
N LYS A 241 37.28 21.83 23.19
CA LYS A 241 38.58 21.71 23.86
C LYS A 241 39.07 23.04 24.42
N MET A 242 38.92 24.13 23.65
CA MET A 242 39.35 25.47 24.06
C MET A 242 38.51 26.05 25.22
N GLY A 243 37.22 25.72 25.32
CA GLY A 243 36.36 26.18 26.41
C GLY A 243 36.42 25.33 27.69
N LYS A 244 37.25 24.28 27.72
CA LYS A 244 37.47 23.39 28.88
C LYS A 244 38.82 23.64 29.58
N GLY A 245 39.59 24.63 29.14
CA GLY A 245 40.77 25.16 29.83
C GLY A 245 40.45 26.47 30.51
#